data_AF-A0A6B3H6M3-F1
#
_entry.id   AF-A0A6B3H6M3-F1
#
_cell.length_a   1.000
_cell.length_b   1.000
_cell.length_c   1.000
_cell.angle_alpha   90.00
_cell.angle_beta   90.00
_cell.angle_gamma   90.00
#
_symmetry.space_group_name_H-M   'P 1'
#
loop_
_entity.id
_entity.type
_entity.pdbx_description
1 polymer ?
#
loop_
_entity_poly.entity_id
_entity_poly.type
_entity_poly.pdbx_seq_one_letter_code
_entity_poly.pdbx_strand_id
1 'polypeptide(L)'
;WQLDETTGQYYLHRFFKEQPDLNVANPAVRDEIARIMGFWTQLGLSGFRVDAVPFLLETDGQGDADQLPDPHEYLADLRAFLGRRNGEAVLLGEVNLPYPDTARFFGEPESGRGDELTMCF
;
A
#
# COMPACT_ATOMS: atom_id res chain seq x y z
N TRP A 1 -7.77 16.53 6.79
CA TRP A 1 -6.73 17.51 7.14
C TRP A 1 -7.05 18.10 8.49
N GLN A 2 -6.09 18.07 9.42
CA GLN A 2 -6.22 18.57 10.78
C GLN A 2 -4.99 19.39 11.13
N LEU A 3 -5.18 20.56 11.78
CA LEU A 3 -4.07 21.33 12.32
C LEU A 3 -3.52 20.62 13.57
N ASP A 4 -2.23 20.33 13.57
CA ASP A 4 -1.49 19.97 14.78
C ASP A 4 -0.86 21.23 15.39
N GLU A 5 -1.28 21.57 16.61
CA GLU A 5 -0.83 22.78 17.30
C GLU A 5 0.67 22.75 17.63
N THR A 6 1.26 21.56 17.77
CA THR A 6 2.67 21.39 18.16
C THR A 6 3.61 21.76 17.00
N THR A 7 3.30 21.29 15.80
CA THR A 7 4.07 21.57 14.58
C THR A 7 3.63 22.86 13.89
N GLY A 8 2.42 23.36 14.17
CA GLY A 8 1.81 24.47 13.45
C GLY A 8 1.45 24.13 12.00
N GLN A 9 1.37 22.83 11.67
CA GLN A 9 1.14 22.32 10.33
C GLN A 9 -0.14 21.50 10.26
N TYR A 10 -0.76 21.46 9.08
CA TYR A 10 -1.85 20.54 8.82
C TYR A 10 -1.29 19.18 8.40
N TYR A 11 -1.88 18.10 8.91
CA TYR A 11 -1.58 16.74 8.47
C TYR A 11 -2.80 16.08 7.83
N LEU A 12 -2.56 15.18 6.88
CA LEU A 12 -3.58 14.39 6.23
C LEU A 12 -3.98 13.21 7.14
N HIS A 13 -5.30 12.99 7.23
CA HIS A 13 -5.88 11.78 7.82
C HIS A 13 -7.18 11.50 7.05
N ARG A 14 -7.37 10.27 6.58
CA ARG A 14 -8.59 9.84 5.86
C ARG A 14 -9.62 9.23 6.79
N PHE A 15 -9.16 8.67 7.90
CA PHE A 15 -9.99 8.09 8.94
C PHE A 15 -10.04 9.02 10.16
N PHE A 16 -9.81 8.49 11.35
CA PHE A 16 -9.79 9.29 12.58
C PHE A 16 -8.56 10.20 12.62
N LYS A 17 -8.68 11.32 13.34
CA LYS A 17 -7.58 12.29 13.48
C LYS A 17 -6.35 11.67 14.19
N GLU A 18 -6.55 10.64 14.99
CA GLU A 18 -5.50 9.86 15.65
C GLU A 18 -4.75 8.92 14.68
N GLN A 19 -5.21 8.77 13.44
CA GLN A 19 -4.63 7.93 12.39
C GLN A 19 -4.09 8.81 11.25
N PRO A 20 -2.93 9.47 11.43
CA PRO A 20 -2.30 10.24 10.37
C PRO A 20 -1.90 9.32 9.21
N ASP A 21 -2.19 9.74 7.98
CA ASP A 21 -1.82 9.01 6.78
C ASP A 21 -0.30 9.02 6.58
N LEU A 22 0.27 7.87 6.21
CA LEU A 22 1.67 7.78 5.84
C LEU A 22 1.89 8.39 4.45
N ASN A 23 2.95 9.19 4.31
CA ASN A 23 3.37 9.67 3.01
C ASN A 23 4.15 8.58 2.27
N VAL A 24 3.44 7.73 1.52
CA VAL A 24 4.05 6.65 0.74
C VAL A 24 4.85 7.14 -0.46
N ALA A 25 4.79 8.40 -0.87
CA ALA A 25 5.71 8.91 -1.89
C ALA A 25 7.14 9.03 -1.39
N ASN A 26 7.32 9.15 -0.07
CA ASN A 26 8.64 9.19 0.51
C ASN A 26 9.27 7.80 0.44
N PRO A 27 10.40 7.61 -0.26
CA PRO A 27 11.05 6.30 -0.38
C PRO A 27 11.45 5.73 1.00
N ALA A 28 11.79 6.58 1.97
CA ALA A 28 12.11 6.11 3.32
C ALA A 28 10.91 5.47 4.03
N VAL A 29 9.69 5.91 3.73
CA VAL A 29 8.45 5.30 4.25
C VAL A 29 8.21 3.95 3.57
N ARG A 30 8.41 3.84 2.26
CA ARG A 30 8.31 2.57 1.53
C ARG A 30 9.32 1.54 2.04
N ASP A 31 10.57 1.96 2.26
CA ASP A 31 11.63 1.11 2.80
C ASP A 31 11.31 0.62 4.22
N GLU A 32 10.72 1.48 5.05
CA GLU A 32 10.25 1.12 6.40
C GLU A 32 9.14 0.06 6.33
N ILE A 33 8.13 0.25 5.48
CA ILE A 33 7.04 -0.71 5.28
C ILE A 33 7.59 -2.07 4.86
N ALA A 34 8.47 -2.10 3.84
CA ALA A 34 9.09 -3.34 3.38
C ALA A 34 9.91 -4.02 4.50
N ARG A 35 10.63 -3.24 5.33
CA ARG A 35 11.40 -3.79 6.45
C ARG A 35 10.49 -4.39 7.53
N ILE A 36 9.37 -3.75 7.87
CA ILE A 36 8.36 -4.27 8.79
C ILE A 36 7.79 -5.59 8.25
N MET A 37 7.41 -5.63 6.98
CA MET A 37 6.95 -6.87 6.33
C MET A 37 8.03 -7.95 6.42
N GLY A 38 9.27 -7.62 6.10
CA GLY A 38 10.40 -8.55 6.15
C GLY A 38 10.65 -9.13 7.55
N PHE A 39 10.55 -8.31 8.59
CA PHE A 39 10.66 -8.73 9.99
C PHE A 39 9.59 -9.78 10.34
N TRP A 40 8.33 -9.50 10.02
CA TRP A 40 7.22 -10.41 10.32
C TRP A 40 7.28 -11.70 9.51
N THR A 41 7.67 -11.63 8.24
CA THR A 41 7.91 -12.83 7.42
C THR A 41 9.03 -13.69 8.00
N GLN A 42 10.10 -13.08 8.52
CA GLN A 42 11.19 -13.82 9.17
C GLN A 42 10.72 -14.58 10.42
N LEU A 43 9.72 -14.06 11.13
CA LEU A 43 9.11 -14.74 12.28
C LEU A 43 8.11 -15.86 11.89
N GLY A 44 7.84 -16.05 10.60
CA GLY A 44 7.01 -17.14 10.10
C GLY A 44 5.58 -16.74 9.71
N LEU A 45 5.26 -15.44 9.55
CA LEU A 45 3.96 -15.04 9.02
C LEU A 45 3.80 -15.47 7.55
N SER A 46 2.67 -16.09 7.23
CA SER A 46 2.34 -16.62 5.90
C SER A 46 1.71 -15.58 4.95
N GLY A 47 1.67 -14.30 5.34
CA GLY A 47 1.06 -13.26 4.52
C GLY A 47 0.57 -12.08 5.33
N PHE A 48 -0.03 -11.13 4.63
CA PHE A 48 -0.55 -9.89 5.20
C PHE A 48 -1.92 -9.59 4.62
N ARG A 49 -2.80 -9.08 5.48
CA ARG A 49 -3.95 -8.32 5.02
C ARG A 49 -3.50 -6.86 4.88
N VAL A 50 -3.56 -6.32 3.67
CA VAL A 50 -3.27 -4.91 3.40
C VAL A 50 -4.58 -4.16 3.56
N ASP A 51 -4.68 -3.39 4.63
CA ASP A 51 -5.87 -2.62 4.97
C ASP A 51 -5.91 -1.30 4.19
N ALA A 52 -7.11 -0.82 3.82
CA ALA A 52 -7.29 0.47 3.19
C ALA A 52 -6.46 0.66 1.91
N VAL A 53 -6.34 -0.38 1.07
CA VAL A 53 -5.41 -0.39 -0.08
C VAL A 53 -5.63 0.79 -1.03
N PRO A 54 -6.87 1.17 -1.41
CA PRO A 54 -7.06 2.32 -2.30
C PRO A 54 -6.45 3.61 -1.74
N PHE A 55 -6.58 3.82 -0.44
CA PHE A 55 -6.06 4.99 0.26
C PHE A 55 -4.53 4.95 0.44
N LEU A 56 -3.95 3.76 0.60
CA LEU A 56 -2.50 3.57 0.59
C LEU A 56 -1.90 4.03 -0.75
N LEU A 57 -2.64 3.85 -1.84
CA LEU A 57 -2.21 4.17 -3.20
C LEU A 57 -2.53 5.60 -3.63
N GLU A 58 -3.57 6.20 -3.08
CA GLU A 58 -3.94 7.57 -3.39
C GLU A 58 -2.87 8.57 -2.94
N THR A 59 -2.41 9.38 -3.89
CA THR A 59 -1.44 10.46 -3.68
C THR A 59 -2.10 11.84 -3.52
N ASP A 60 -3.42 11.88 -3.33
CA ASP A 60 -4.19 13.11 -3.17
C ASP A 60 -3.68 13.95 -2.00
N GLY A 61 -3.51 15.25 -2.24
CA GLY A 61 -2.96 16.19 -1.26
C GLY A 61 -1.44 16.22 -1.17
N GLN A 62 -0.73 15.44 -1.99
CA GLN A 62 0.71 15.53 -2.16
C GLN A 62 1.04 16.53 -3.29
N GLY A 63 1.92 17.50 -3.02
CA GLY A 63 2.21 18.60 -3.95
C GLY A 63 2.81 18.16 -5.30
N ASP A 64 3.43 16.98 -5.33
CA ASP A 64 4.10 16.41 -6.51
C ASP A 64 3.42 15.12 -7.00
N ALA A 65 2.12 14.94 -6.73
CA ALA A 65 1.38 13.72 -7.04
C ALA A 65 1.57 13.25 -8.49
N ASP A 66 1.60 14.18 -9.46
CA ASP A 66 1.77 13.89 -10.89
C ASP A 66 3.16 13.34 -11.27
N GLN A 67 4.15 13.45 -10.39
CA GLN A 67 5.52 12.98 -10.61
C GLN A 67 5.78 11.63 -9.94
N LEU A 68 4.81 11.10 -9.21
CA LEU A 68 4.95 9.83 -8.50
C LEU A 68 4.78 8.65 -9.46
N PRO A 69 5.55 7.57 -9.27
CA PRO A 69 5.31 6.31 -9.99
C PRO A 69 3.87 5.83 -9.78
N ASP A 70 3.37 5.03 -10.72
CA ASP A 70 2.04 4.45 -10.61
C ASP A 70 1.91 3.73 -9.25
N PRO A 71 0.90 4.09 -8.44
CA PRO A 71 0.68 3.42 -7.16
C PRO A 71 0.56 1.90 -7.26
N HIS A 72 0.08 1.36 -8.38
CA HIS A 72 0.02 -0.09 -8.62
C HIS A 72 1.41 -0.73 -8.73
N GLU A 73 2.42 -0.01 -9.24
CA GLU A 73 3.82 -0.49 -9.21
C GLU A 73 4.30 -0.72 -7.78
N TYR A 74 3.83 0.08 -6.83
CA TYR A 74 4.19 -0.11 -5.43
C TYR A 74 3.61 -1.41 -4.85
N LEU A 75 2.38 -1.79 -5.22
CA LEU A 75 1.83 -3.10 -4.83
C LEU A 75 2.63 -4.24 -5.45
N ALA A 76 3.00 -4.11 -6.72
CA ALA A 76 3.82 -5.10 -7.41
C ALA A 76 5.20 -5.26 -6.75
N ASP A 77 5.82 -4.15 -6.32
CA ASP A 77 7.09 -4.16 -5.60
C ASP A 77 6.98 -4.87 -4.24
N LEU A 78 5.91 -4.60 -3.47
CA LEU A 78 5.64 -5.29 -2.21
C LEU A 78 5.40 -6.79 -2.42
N ARG A 79 4.64 -7.16 -3.45
CA ARG A 79 4.40 -8.56 -3.81
C ARG A 79 5.70 -9.26 -4.19
N ALA A 80 6.53 -8.63 -5.01
CA ALA A 80 7.82 -9.17 -5.43
C ALA A 80 8.80 -9.29 -4.25
N PHE A 81 8.83 -8.29 -3.35
CA PHE A 81 9.62 -8.33 -2.12
C PHE A 81 9.22 -9.49 -1.22
N LEU A 82 7.92 -9.68 -1.01
CA LEU A 82 7.39 -10.77 -0.19
C LEU A 82 7.70 -12.13 -0.82
N GLY A 83 7.44 -12.28 -2.13
CA GLY A 83 7.69 -13.53 -2.86
C GLY A 83 9.16 -13.97 -2.85
N ARG A 84 10.11 -13.03 -2.89
CA ARG A 84 11.55 -13.34 -2.76
C ARG A 84 11.93 -13.88 -1.39
N ARG A 85 11.18 -13.53 -0.33
CA ARG A 85 11.43 -13.97 1.05
C ARG A 85 10.67 -15.25 1.39
N ASN A 86 9.43 -15.34 0.94
CA ASN A 86 8.57 -16.50 1.10
C ASN A 86 7.63 -16.60 -0.10
N GLY A 87 7.89 -17.56 -1.00
CA GLY A 87 7.10 -17.77 -2.21
C GLY A 87 5.65 -18.20 -1.96
N GLU A 88 5.36 -18.72 -0.77
CA GLU A 88 4.02 -19.16 -0.37
C GLU A 88 3.21 -18.03 0.31
N ALA A 89 3.85 -16.90 0.60
CA ALA A 89 3.17 -15.82 1.32
C ALA A 89 2.20 -15.04 0.44
N VAL A 90 1.07 -14.68 1.04
CA VAL A 90 -0.11 -14.08 0.38
C VAL A 90 -0.26 -12.60 0.78
N LEU A 91 -0.66 -11.75 -0.18
CA LEU A 91 -1.21 -10.43 0.10
C LEU A 91 -2.71 -10.43 -0.14
N LEU A 92 -3.48 -10.15 0.90
CA LEU A 92 -4.94 -10.04 0.87
C LEU A 92 -5.34 -8.57 1.00
N GLY A 93 -5.85 -7.98 -0.07
CA GLY A 93 -6.33 -6.61 -0.08
C GLY A 93 -7.71 -6.44 0.54
N GLU A 94 -7.86 -5.46 1.42
CA GLU A 94 -9.15 -4.85 1.70
C GLU A 94 -9.40 -3.76 0.66
N VAL A 95 -10.22 -4.08 -0.35
CA VAL A 95 -10.53 -3.21 -1.49
C VAL A 95 -12.04 -3.11 -1.62
N ASN A 96 -12.64 -2.17 -0.90
CA ASN A 96 -14.09 -1.98 -0.89
C ASN A 96 -14.57 -1.15 -2.10
N LEU A 97 -14.42 -1.71 -3.31
CA LEU A 97 -14.82 -1.09 -4.58
C LEU A 97 -15.76 -2.02 -5.38
N PRO A 98 -16.46 -1.52 -6.40
CA PRO A 98 -17.15 -2.38 -7.36
C PRO A 98 -16.20 -3.37 -8.02
N TYR A 99 -16.71 -4.58 -8.36
CA TYR A 99 -15.90 -5.67 -8.90
C TYR A 99 -14.94 -5.28 -10.06
N PRO A 100 -15.36 -4.48 -11.07
CA PRO A 100 -14.47 -4.10 -12.17
C PRO A 100 -13.23 -3.32 -11.69
N ASP A 101 -13.39 -2.52 -10.63
CA ASP A 101 -12.31 -1.71 -10.08
C ASP A 101 -11.43 -2.54 -9.14
N THR A 102 -12.02 -3.41 -8.32
CA THR A 102 -11.27 -4.37 -7.48
C THR A 102 -10.40 -5.30 -8.32
N ALA A 103 -10.86 -5.71 -9.51
CA ALA A 103 -10.12 -6.58 -10.40
C ALA A 103 -8.74 -6.02 -10.80
N ARG A 104 -8.57 -4.70 -10.79
CA ARG A 104 -7.29 -4.04 -11.13
C ARG A 104 -6.21 -4.29 -10.09
N PHE A 105 -6.57 -4.53 -8.83
CA PHE A 105 -5.63 -4.73 -7.73
C PHE A 105 -4.96 -6.12 -7.73
N PHE A 106 -5.36 -7.01 -8.64
CA PHE A 106 -4.63 -8.24 -8.90
C PHE A 106 -3.43 -8.02 -9.83
N GLY A 107 -3.29 -6.84 -10.45
CA GLY A 107 -2.34 -6.56 -11.53
C GLY A 107 -3.03 -6.31 -12.86
N GLU A 108 -2.36 -5.61 -13.77
CA GLU A 108 -2.95 -5.28 -15.08
C GLU A 108 -3.40 -6.53 -15.85
N PRO A 109 -4.68 -6.61 -16.27
CA PRO A 109 -5.21 -7.75 -17.00
C PRO A 109 -4.46 -8.04 -18.32
N GLU A 110 -3.98 -6.99 -19.00
CA GLU A 110 -3.27 -7.10 -20.27
C GLU A 110 -1.89 -7.75 -20.13
N SER A 111 -1.21 -7.52 -19.00
CA SER A 111 0.07 -8.16 -18.68
C SER A 111 -0.10 -9.65 -18.36
N GLY A 112 -1.29 -10.05 -17.88
CA GLY A 112 -1.61 -11.40 -17.43
C GLY A 112 -0.75 -11.92 -16.27
N ARG A 113 0.05 -11.06 -15.62
CA ARG A 113 1.04 -11.46 -14.62
C ARG A 113 0.47 -11.78 -13.25
N GLY A 114 -0.61 -11.10 -12.85
CA GLY A 114 -1.19 -11.28 -11.51
C GLY A 114 -0.17 -10.95 -10.41
N ASP A 115 0.58 -9.85 -10.55
CA ASP A 115 1.78 -9.54 -9.79
C ASP A 115 1.58 -8.56 -8.64
N GLU A 116 0.34 -8.21 -8.30
CA GLU A 116 0.00 -7.35 -7.15
C GLU A 116 -0.60 -8.16 -5.99
N LEU A 117 -1.88 -7.95 -5.65
CA LEU A 117 -2.55 -8.66 -4.56
C LEU A 117 -2.90 -10.08 -5.00
N THR A 118 -2.73 -11.03 -4.09
CA THR A 118 -3.06 -12.44 -4.34
C THR A 118 -4.56 -12.69 -4.17
N MET A 119 -5.19 -11.94 -3.27
CA MET A 119 -6.61 -12.04 -2.93
C MET A 119 -7.14 -10.63 -2.64
N CYS A 120 -8.43 -10.41 -2.91
CA CYS A 120 -9.16 -9.20 -2.50
C CYS A 120 -10.48 -9.61 -1.84
N PHE A 121 -10.94 -8.81 -0.87
CA PHE A 121 -12.34 -8.82 -0.43
C PHE A 121 -13.23 -8.02 -1.39
#